data_AF-A0A6J6ZSC0-F1
#
_entry.id   AF-A0A6J6ZSC0-F1
#
_cell.length_a   1.000
_cell.length_b   1.000
_cell.length_c   1.000
_cell.angle_alpha   90.00
_cell.angle_beta   90.00
_cell.angle_gamma   90.00
#
_symmetry.space_group_name_H-M   'P 1'
#
loop_
_entity.id
_entity.type
_entity.pdbx_description
1 polymer ?
#
loop_
_entity_poly.entity_id
_entity_poly.type
_entity_poly.pdbx_seq_one_letter_code
_entity_poly.pdbx_strand_id
1 'polypeptide(L)'
;MNEDSIQGPLALVSLGDLSATSREAGSAQARVTSALLRCVGRWGLSKTTIEDVAKEAGVSRATVYRLFPGGKNAIMQAAVLGEIRSLLAVLTVELAGVDQVEDCLTVAMHHAAQFLEQHQALSFMRDHESALLDQLLSFEQLDLLFLTAAQVMKPVLLRFMDEAAAITVGMWVARLVVSYVAEPSAEFDLCKEQDSRRLVRMFLLPGISAPPLKRRPG
;
A
#
# COMPACT_ATOMS: atom_id res chain seq x y z
N MET A 1 20.61 -10.45 17.47
CA MET A 1 19.61 -9.79 16.61
C MET A 1 20.40 -9.38 15.38
N ASN A 2 20.36 -10.19 14.31
CA ASN A 2 21.25 -10.05 13.16
C ASN A 2 20.73 -8.95 12.22
N GLU A 3 21.65 -8.16 11.67
CA GLU A 3 21.38 -7.05 10.73
C GLU A 3 20.81 -7.52 9.37
N ASP A 4 20.79 -8.83 9.09
CA ASP A 4 20.24 -9.42 7.86
C ASP A 4 18.70 -9.52 7.81
N SER A 5 18.00 -9.21 8.90
CA SER A 5 16.53 -9.25 8.94
C SER A 5 15.84 -8.01 8.34
N ILE A 6 16.60 -7.00 7.89
CA ILE A 6 16.06 -5.70 7.45
C ILE A 6 15.73 -5.66 5.94
N GLN A 7 15.96 -6.75 5.20
CA GLN A 7 15.67 -6.80 3.75
C GLN A 7 14.23 -7.23 3.43
N GLY A 8 13.26 -6.57 4.03
CA GLY A 8 11.86 -6.68 3.62
C GLY A 8 11.60 -5.98 2.28
N PRO A 9 10.60 -6.42 1.49
CA PRO A 9 10.31 -5.90 0.15
C PRO A 9 9.96 -4.40 0.08
N LEU A 10 9.64 -3.81 1.23
CA LEU A 10 9.21 -2.42 1.38
C LEU A 10 10.33 -1.50 1.86
N ALA A 11 11.53 -2.02 2.15
CA ALA A 11 12.67 -1.26 2.68
C ALA A 11 13.28 -0.28 1.67
N LEU A 12 12.85 -0.34 0.41
CA LEU A 12 13.49 0.36 -0.71
C LEU A 12 12.51 1.21 -1.54
N VAL A 13 11.45 1.74 -0.95
CA VAL A 13 10.65 2.77 -1.65
C VAL A 13 11.16 4.14 -1.28
N SER A 14 12.10 4.67 -2.07
CA SER A 14 12.46 6.08 -2.02
C SER A 14 11.51 6.91 -2.89
N LEU A 15 11.34 8.20 -2.54
CA LEU A 15 10.67 9.20 -3.39
C LEU A 15 11.24 9.24 -4.82
N GLY A 16 12.53 8.90 -5.00
CA GLY A 16 13.16 8.80 -6.32
C GLY A 16 12.60 7.67 -7.18
N ASP A 17 12.14 6.57 -6.56
CA ASP A 17 11.70 5.37 -7.26
C ASP A 17 10.27 5.49 -7.82
N LEU A 18 9.47 6.43 -7.32
CA LEU A 18 8.12 6.71 -7.81
C LEU A 18 8.12 7.41 -9.17
N SER A 19 9.18 8.14 -9.49
CA SER A 19 9.33 8.87 -10.76
C SER A 19 9.74 7.99 -11.95
N ALA A 20 10.25 6.77 -11.69
CA ALA A 20 10.67 5.81 -12.72
C ALA A 20 9.50 5.04 -13.38
N THR A 21 8.29 5.20 -12.83
CA THR A 21 7.05 4.47 -13.17
C THR A 21 6.67 4.49 -14.65
N SER A 22 7.00 5.54 -15.40
CA SER A 22 6.62 5.64 -16.82
C SER A 22 7.49 4.80 -17.78
N ARG A 23 8.73 4.45 -17.41
CA ARG A 23 9.61 3.58 -18.22
C ARG A 23 9.42 2.09 -17.95
N GLU A 24 8.81 1.73 -16.82
CA GLU A 24 8.69 0.34 -16.36
C GLU A 24 7.37 -0.34 -16.75
N ALA A 25 6.30 0.41 -17.01
CA ALA A 25 4.95 -0.13 -17.28
C ALA A 25 4.89 -1.11 -18.48
N GLY A 26 5.84 -1.03 -19.43
CA GLY A 26 5.99 -1.97 -20.56
C GLY A 26 7.10 -3.01 -20.40
N SER A 27 7.85 -2.98 -19.31
CA SER A 27 9.01 -3.85 -19.08
C SER A 27 8.60 -5.33 -18.96
N ALA A 28 9.53 -6.24 -19.24
CA ALA A 28 9.30 -7.66 -19.01
C ALA A 28 9.05 -7.96 -17.52
N GLN A 29 9.65 -7.19 -16.59
CA GLN A 29 9.36 -7.30 -15.17
C GLN A 29 7.92 -6.94 -14.84
N ALA A 30 7.43 -5.78 -15.32
CA ALA A 30 6.04 -5.35 -15.09
C ALA A 30 5.01 -6.33 -15.67
N ARG A 31 5.30 -6.92 -16.85
CA ARG A 31 4.45 -7.98 -17.41
C ARG A 31 4.41 -9.22 -16.53
N VAL A 32 5.54 -9.62 -15.95
CA VAL A 32 5.64 -10.79 -15.07
C VAL A 32 4.95 -10.55 -13.72
N THR A 33 5.12 -9.38 -13.10
CA THR A 33 4.43 -9.05 -11.84
C THR A 33 2.92 -8.93 -12.05
N SER A 34 2.47 -8.25 -13.11
CA SER A 34 1.05 -8.15 -13.45
C SER A 34 0.44 -9.51 -13.78
N ALA A 35 1.18 -10.38 -14.46
CA ALA A 35 0.77 -11.75 -14.73
C ALA A 35 0.60 -12.56 -13.44
N LEU A 36 1.54 -12.43 -12.49
CA LEU A 36 1.39 -13.06 -11.16
C LEU A 36 0.09 -12.61 -10.49
N LEU A 37 -0.17 -11.29 -10.42
CA LEU A 37 -1.38 -10.78 -9.76
C LEU A 37 -2.66 -11.31 -10.43
N ARG A 38 -2.71 -11.35 -11.77
CA ARG A 38 -3.86 -11.94 -12.49
C ARG A 38 -4.03 -13.44 -12.22
N CYS A 39 -2.94 -14.18 -12.11
CA CYS A 39 -2.98 -15.59 -11.74
C CYS A 39 -3.51 -15.75 -10.31
N VAL A 40 -2.95 -15.03 -9.35
CA VAL A 40 -3.38 -15.05 -7.94
C VAL A 40 -4.86 -14.68 -7.80
N GLY A 41 -5.32 -13.61 -8.45
CA GLY A 41 -6.73 -13.19 -8.41
C GLY A 41 -7.71 -14.21 -9.01
N ARG A 42 -7.25 -15.11 -9.90
CA ARG A 42 -8.11 -16.14 -10.51
C ARG A 42 -8.16 -17.45 -9.72
N TRP A 43 -7.04 -17.87 -9.13
CA TRP A 43 -6.94 -19.22 -8.56
C TRP A 43 -6.11 -19.33 -7.27
N GLY A 44 -5.60 -18.22 -6.76
CA GLY A 44 -4.81 -18.16 -5.52
C GLY A 44 -3.30 -18.29 -5.71
N LEU A 45 -2.56 -17.78 -4.74
CA LEU A 45 -1.10 -17.83 -4.69
C LEU A 45 -0.58 -19.26 -4.53
N SER A 46 -1.25 -20.12 -3.76
CA SER A 46 -0.81 -21.51 -3.55
C SER A 46 -0.77 -22.31 -4.85
N LYS A 47 -1.77 -22.13 -5.71
CA LYS A 47 -1.91 -22.85 -6.99
C LYS A 47 -1.14 -22.22 -8.14
N THR A 48 -0.71 -20.96 -8.00
CA THR A 48 0.05 -20.28 -9.05
C THR A 48 1.48 -20.82 -9.13
N THR A 49 1.87 -21.30 -10.31
CA THR A 49 3.25 -21.74 -10.62
C THR A 49 4.02 -20.70 -11.45
N ILE A 50 5.35 -20.86 -11.55
CA ILE A 50 6.17 -20.01 -12.42
C ILE A 50 5.81 -20.22 -13.90
N GLU A 51 5.45 -21.44 -14.28
CA GLU A 51 4.97 -21.78 -15.61
C GLU A 51 3.69 -21.00 -15.96
N ASP A 52 2.73 -20.93 -15.05
CA ASP A 52 1.50 -20.16 -15.25
C ASP A 52 1.80 -18.68 -15.44
N VAL A 53 2.67 -18.12 -14.60
CA VAL A 53 3.09 -16.71 -14.68
C VAL A 53 3.82 -16.44 -15.99
N ALA A 54 4.74 -17.31 -16.41
CA ALA A 54 5.48 -17.15 -17.66
C ALA A 54 4.54 -17.16 -18.87
N LYS A 55 3.58 -18.10 -18.89
CA LYS A 55 2.54 -18.20 -19.93
C LYS A 55 1.66 -16.95 -19.97
N GLU A 56 1.17 -16.50 -18.82
CA GLU A 56 0.33 -15.31 -18.69
C GLU A 56 1.06 -14.01 -19.04
N ALA A 57 2.39 -13.94 -18.80
CA ALA A 57 3.23 -12.79 -19.14
C ALA A 57 3.74 -12.81 -20.60
N GLY A 58 3.53 -13.91 -21.34
CA GLY A 58 4.06 -14.09 -22.68
C GLY A 58 5.58 -14.18 -22.76
N VAL A 59 6.24 -14.79 -21.74
CA VAL A 59 7.70 -14.94 -21.68
C VAL A 59 8.09 -16.40 -21.38
N SER A 60 9.36 -16.76 -21.60
CA SER A 60 9.87 -18.08 -21.24
C SER A 60 10.13 -18.22 -19.73
N ARG A 61 10.07 -19.44 -19.20
CA ARG A 61 10.45 -19.74 -17.80
C ARG A 61 11.89 -19.28 -17.47
N ALA A 62 12.82 -19.47 -18.41
CA ALA A 62 14.20 -18.98 -18.28
C ALA A 62 14.26 -17.44 -18.15
N THR A 63 13.38 -16.72 -18.85
CA THR A 63 13.27 -15.27 -18.70
C THR A 63 12.78 -14.90 -17.32
N VAL A 64 11.76 -15.60 -16.79
CA VAL A 64 11.26 -15.34 -15.43
C VAL A 64 12.36 -15.52 -14.38
N TYR A 65 13.10 -16.63 -14.39
CA TYR A 65 14.19 -16.83 -13.42
C TYR A 65 15.35 -15.86 -13.59
N ARG A 66 15.63 -15.39 -14.81
CA ARG A 66 16.62 -14.35 -15.04
C ARG A 66 16.20 -13.00 -14.44
N LEU A 67 14.90 -12.66 -14.54
CA LEU A 67 14.36 -11.43 -13.98
C LEU A 67 14.15 -11.51 -12.47
N PHE A 68 13.74 -12.68 -11.97
CA PHE A 68 13.41 -12.95 -10.58
C PHE A 68 14.07 -14.26 -10.13
N PRO A 69 15.36 -14.24 -9.78
CA PRO A 69 16.09 -15.42 -9.32
C PRO A 69 15.47 -16.07 -8.07
N GLY A 70 14.84 -15.26 -7.20
CA GLY A 70 14.10 -15.72 -6.02
C GLY A 70 12.73 -16.34 -6.33
N GLY A 71 12.38 -16.53 -7.61
CA GLY A 71 11.17 -17.21 -8.04
C GLY A 71 9.89 -16.48 -7.61
N LYS A 72 8.86 -17.25 -7.25
CA LYS A 72 7.50 -16.73 -7.03
C LYS A 72 7.44 -15.67 -5.93
N ASN A 73 8.20 -15.87 -4.85
CA ASN A 73 8.25 -14.92 -3.74
C ASN A 73 8.85 -13.57 -4.17
N ALA A 74 9.94 -13.58 -4.95
CA ALA A 74 10.54 -12.35 -5.47
C ALA A 74 9.60 -11.61 -6.44
N ILE A 75 8.83 -12.35 -7.26
CA ILE A 75 7.81 -11.74 -8.13
C ILE A 75 6.68 -11.12 -7.28
N MET A 76 6.22 -11.82 -6.23
CA MET A 76 5.16 -11.33 -5.35
C MET A 76 5.57 -10.04 -4.65
N GLN A 77 6.79 -10.01 -4.10
CA GLN A 77 7.37 -8.83 -3.46
C GLN A 77 7.41 -7.63 -4.42
N ALA A 78 7.92 -7.84 -5.64
CA ALA A 78 7.96 -6.79 -6.66
C ALA A 78 6.56 -6.35 -7.11
N ALA A 79 5.60 -7.28 -7.17
CA ALA A 79 4.22 -6.97 -7.52
C ALA A 79 3.54 -6.10 -6.45
N VAL A 80 3.62 -6.46 -5.17
CA VAL A 80 3.09 -5.66 -4.06
C VAL A 80 3.70 -4.26 -4.06
N LEU A 81 5.01 -4.16 -4.26
CA LEU A 81 5.70 -2.88 -4.35
C LEU A 81 5.17 -2.03 -5.51
N GLY A 82 4.94 -2.64 -6.66
CA GLY A 82 4.37 -2.00 -7.84
C GLY A 82 2.98 -1.44 -7.59
N GLU A 83 2.10 -2.21 -6.95
CA GLU A 83 0.73 -1.80 -6.62
C GLU A 83 0.73 -0.61 -5.63
N ILE A 84 1.56 -0.67 -4.58
CA ILE A 84 1.71 0.44 -3.62
C ILE A 84 2.21 1.71 -4.32
N ARG A 85 3.21 1.58 -5.19
CA ARG A 85 3.73 2.73 -5.96
C ARG A 85 2.67 3.31 -6.88
N SER A 86 1.90 2.46 -7.55
CA SER A 86 0.81 2.87 -8.44
C SER A 86 -0.26 3.66 -7.66
N LEU A 87 -0.73 3.11 -6.53
CA LEU A 87 -1.69 3.78 -5.65
C LEU A 87 -1.19 5.15 -5.18
N LEU A 88 0.04 5.21 -4.65
CA LEU A 88 0.58 6.46 -4.12
C LEU A 88 0.85 7.50 -5.23
N ALA A 89 1.26 7.06 -6.43
CA ALA A 89 1.42 7.96 -7.57
C ALA A 89 0.10 8.59 -8.00
N VAL A 90 -0.99 7.81 -8.04
CA VAL A 90 -2.33 8.34 -8.34
C VAL A 90 -2.78 9.32 -7.27
N LEU A 91 -2.67 8.95 -5.99
CA LEU A 91 -3.06 9.78 -4.85
C LEU A 91 -2.30 11.11 -4.81
N THR A 92 -0.99 11.11 -5.05
CA THR A 92 -0.19 12.34 -5.03
C THR A 92 -0.62 13.32 -6.12
N VAL A 93 -1.01 12.83 -7.30
CA VAL A 93 -1.57 13.66 -8.38
C VAL A 93 -2.96 14.17 -8.02
N GLU A 94 -3.85 13.29 -7.57
CA GLU A 94 -5.23 13.65 -7.22
C GLU A 94 -5.29 14.70 -6.10
N LEU A 95 -4.41 14.58 -5.11
CA LEU A 95 -4.40 15.44 -3.92
C LEU A 95 -3.65 16.77 -4.13
N ALA A 96 -2.94 16.94 -5.25
CA ALA A 96 -2.12 18.12 -5.52
C ALA A 96 -2.93 19.43 -5.52
N GLY A 97 -4.19 19.39 -5.96
CA GLY A 97 -5.10 20.53 -6.04
C GLY A 97 -6.08 20.66 -4.87
N VAL A 98 -5.99 19.82 -3.84
CA VAL A 98 -6.91 19.85 -2.71
C VAL A 98 -6.41 20.87 -1.68
N ASP A 99 -7.27 21.82 -1.29
CA ASP A 99 -6.88 22.97 -0.45
C ASP A 99 -7.29 22.84 1.03
N GLN A 100 -8.06 21.82 1.38
CA GLN A 100 -8.51 21.57 2.75
C GLN A 100 -7.99 20.24 3.26
N VAL A 101 -7.48 20.22 4.49
CA VAL A 101 -6.96 18.99 5.12
C VAL A 101 -8.04 17.93 5.29
N GLU A 102 -9.30 18.32 5.59
CA GLU A 102 -10.43 17.38 5.67
C GLU A 102 -10.62 16.64 4.34
N ASP A 103 -10.68 17.38 3.24
CA ASP A 103 -10.87 16.82 1.91
C ASP A 103 -9.66 15.98 1.51
N CYS A 104 -8.45 16.44 1.81
CA CYS A 104 -7.22 15.72 1.50
C CYS A 104 -7.19 14.34 2.18
N LEU A 105 -7.50 14.28 3.47
CA LEU A 105 -7.51 13.02 4.23
C LEU A 105 -8.68 12.13 3.79
N THR A 106 -9.85 12.72 3.51
CA THR A 106 -11.04 11.98 3.05
C THR A 106 -10.77 11.29 1.72
N VAL A 107 -10.26 12.03 0.72
CA VAL A 107 -9.93 11.49 -0.61
C VAL A 107 -8.85 10.42 -0.49
N ALA A 108 -7.79 10.67 0.28
CA ALA A 108 -6.72 9.70 0.49
C ALA A 108 -7.23 8.37 1.07
N MET A 109 -8.04 8.43 2.14
CA MET A 109 -8.59 7.24 2.79
C MET A 109 -9.56 6.48 1.88
N HIS A 110 -10.47 7.21 1.25
CA HIS A 110 -11.50 6.62 0.40
C HIS A 110 -10.91 5.93 -0.83
N HIS A 111 -10.01 6.61 -1.55
CA HIS A 111 -9.34 6.05 -2.72
C HIS A 111 -8.51 4.83 -2.35
N ALA A 112 -7.69 4.92 -1.30
CA ALA A 112 -6.87 3.79 -0.87
C ALA A 112 -7.72 2.58 -0.45
N ALA A 113 -8.85 2.81 0.24
CA ALA A 113 -9.78 1.73 0.59
C ALA A 113 -10.40 1.08 -0.66
N GLN A 114 -10.87 1.88 -1.62
CA GLN A 114 -11.41 1.36 -2.88
C GLN A 114 -10.37 0.57 -3.67
N PHE A 115 -9.14 1.07 -3.74
CA PHE A 115 -8.05 0.38 -4.42
C PHE A 115 -7.80 -1.00 -3.81
N LEU A 116 -7.68 -1.09 -2.48
CA LEU A 116 -7.43 -2.37 -1.81
C LEU A 116 -8.62 -3.33 -1.96
N GLU A 117 -9.85 -2.85 -1.80
CA GLU A 117 -11.06 -3.69 -1.89
C GLU A 117 -11.27 -4.26 -3.29
N GLN A 118 -11.00 -3.46 -4.34
CA GLN A 118 -11.16 -3.86 -5.74
C GLN A 118 -10.00 -4.70 -6.28
N HIS A 119 -8.89 -4.79 -5.54
CA HIS A 119 -7.70 -5.49 -6.01
C HIS A 119 -7.87 -7.01 -5.91
N GLN A 120 -8.27 -7.65 -7.02
CA GLN A 120 -8.66 -9.07 -7.07
C GLN A 120 -7.70 -10.05 -6.39
N ALA A 121 -6.39 -9.88 -6.55
CA ALA A 121 -5.42 -10.78 -5.92
C ALA A 121 -5.40 -10.62 -4.40
N LEU A 122 -5.59 -9.40 -3.91
CA LEU A 122 -5.63 -9.10 -2.48
C LEU A 122 -6.92 -9.65 -1.88
N SER A 123 -8.07 -9.38 -2.51
CA SER A 123 -9.37 -9.91 -2.07
C SER A 123 -9.37 -11.44 -2.08
N PHE A 124 -8.83 -12.08 -3.13
CA PHE A 124 -8.72 -13.54 -3.18
C PHE A 124 -7.89 -14.08 -2.00
N MET A 125 -6.70 -13.50 -1.77
CA MET A 125 -5.82 -13.94 -0.69
C MET A 125 -6.43 -13.71 0.69
N ARG A 126 -7.08 -12.57 0.91
CA ARG A 126 -7.81 -12.27 2.16
C ARG A 126 -8.86 -13.32 2.45
N ASP A 127 -9.68 -13.65 1.44
CA ASP A 127 -10.87 -14.46 1.62
C ASP A 127 -10.55 -15.97 1.65
N HIS A 128 -9.46 -16.41 1.00
CA HIS A 128 -9.17 -17.85 0.80
C HIS A 128 -7.78 -18.30 1.27
N GLU A 129 -6.83 -17.39 1.45
CA GLU A 129 -5.42 -17.71 1.74
C GLU A 129 -4.84 -16.78 2.82
N SER A 130 -5.64 -16.45 3.85
CA SER A 130 -5.29 -15.47 4.89
C SER A 130 -3.94 -15.77 5.55
N ALA A 131 -3.63 -17.04 5.82
CA ALA A 131 -2.34 -17.44 6.39
C ALA A 131 -1.12 -17.09 5.49
N LEU A 132 -1.27 -17.09 4.17
CA LEU A 132 -0.21 -16.65 3.24
C LEU A 132 -0.15 -15.13 3.17
N LEU A 133 -1.30 -14.47 3.27
CA LEU A 133 -1.37 -13.02 3.33
C LEU A 133 -0.69 -12.49 4.60
N ASP A 134 -0.91 -13.12 5.76
CA ASP A 134 -0.27 -12.76 7.03
C ASP A 134 1.26 -12.93 6.99
N GLN A 135 1.76 -13.95 6.28
CA GLN A 135 3.20 -14.12 6.06
C GLN A 135 3.79 -13.01 5.19
N LEU A 136 3.04 -12.59 4.17
CA LEU A 136 3.44 -11.52 3.25
C LEU A 136 3.31 -10.14 3.91
N LEU A 137 2.39 -9.98 4.84
CA LEU A 137 2.11 -8.74 5.56
C LEU A 137 2.47 -8.89 7.04
N SER A 138 3.66 -9.40 7.33
CA SER A 138 4.15 -9.46 8.71
C SER A 138 4.17 -8.06 9.34
N PHE A 139 4.14 -7.98 10.67
CA PHE A 139 4.15 -6.70 11.39
C PHE A 139 5.27 -5.75 10.91
N GLU A 140 6.48 -6.26 10.72
CA GLU A 140 7.62 -5.48 10.21
C GLU A 140 7.37 -4.95 8.80
N GLN A 141 6.79 -5.77 7.92
CA GLN A 141 6.49 -5.38 6.54
C GLN A 141 5.39 -4.32 6.52
N LEU A 142 4.34 -4.48 7.33
CA LEU A 142 3.28 -3.47 7.47
C LEU A 142 3.81 -2.14 8.01
N ASP A 143 4.68 -2.16 9.03
CA ASP A 143 5.27 -0.93 9.56
C ASP A 143 6.11 -0.20 8.50
N LEU A 144 6.88 -0.93 7.70
CA LEU A 144 7.58 -0.35 6.55
C LEU A 144 6.63 0.20 5.48
N LEU A 145 5.51 -0.48 5.21
CA LEU A 145 4.48 -0.02 4.29
C LEU A 145 3.91 1.32 4.75
N PHE A 146 3.55 1.42 6.02
CA PHE A 146 2.97 2.63 6.60
C PHE A 146 3.96 3.78 6.60
N LEU A 147 5.22 3.53 6.95
CA LEU A 147 6.26 4.54 6.89
C LEU A 147 6.50 5.02 5.46
N THR A 148 6.54 4.09 4.50
CA THR A 148 6.67 4.40 3.07
C THR A 148 5.52 5.30 2.61
N ALA A 149 4.27 4.90 2.85
CA ALA A 149 3.11 5.69 2.49
C ALA A 149 3.17 7.10 3.11
N ALA A 150 3.55 7.19 4.39
CA ALA A 150 3.70 8.47 5.08
C ALA A 150 4.80 9.35 4.45
N GLN A 151 5.96 8.78 4.12
CA GLN A 151 7.06 9.52 3.49
C GLN A 151 6.67 10.05 2.10
N VAL A 152 5.94 9.26 1.32
CA VAL A 152 5.48 9.64 -0.02
C VAL A 152 4.39 10.70 0.04
N MET A 153 3.48 10.59 1.01
CA MET A 153 2.41 11.57 1.21
C MET A 153 2.87 12.83 1.95
N LYS A 154 4.05 12.81 2.60
CA LYS A 154 4.59 13.94 3.36
C LYS A 154 4.58 15.27 2.58
N PRO A 155 5.04 15.37 1.32
CA PRO A 155 5.02 16.63 0.58
C PRO A 155 3.60 17.19 0.39
N VAL A 156 2.60 16.33 0.25
CA VAL A 156 1.19 16.74 0.15
C VAL A 156 0.70 17.30 1.49
N LEU A 157 1.04 16.64 2.59
CA LEU A 157 0.62 16.99 3.95
C LEU A 157 1.32 18.22 4.53
N LEU A 158 2.56 18.51 4.12
CA LEU A 158 3.32 19.69 4.55
C LEU A 158 2.63 21.03 4.22
N ARG A 159 1.63 21.03 3.33
CA ARG A 159 0.80 22.21 3.05
C ARG A 159 -0.15 22.56 4.20
N PHE A 160 -0.43 21.61 5.11
CA PHE A 160 -1.42 21.75 6.17
C PHE A 160 -0.85 21.65 7.59
N MET A 161 0.36 21.08 7.74
CA MET A 161 0.94 20.77 9.04
C MET A 161 2.48 20.71 8.96
N ASP A 162 3.14 20.67 10.12
CA ASP A 162 4.60 20.49 10.19
C ASP A 162 5.05 19.07 9.80
N GLU A 163 6.36 18.88 9.64
CA GLU A 163 6.93 17.61 9.19
C GLU A 163 6.67 16.44 10.15
N ALA A 164 6.72 16.68 11.46
CA ALA A 164 6.50 15.63 12.45
C ALA A 164 5.03 15.16 12.43
N ALA A 165 4.10 16.11 12.33
CA ALA A 165 2.68 15.84 12.15
C ALA A 165 2.40 15.13 10.83
N ALA A 166 3.01 15.58 9.72
CA ALA A 166 2.81 15.00 8.39
C ALA A 166 3.17 13.50 8.35
N ILE A 167 4.31 13.11 8.92
CA ILE A 167 4.73 11.70 9.00
C ILE A 167 3.76 10.91 9.89
N THR A 168 3.42 11.46 11.06
CA THR A 168 2.55 10.78 12.03
C THR A 168 1.15 10.54 11.46
N VAL A 169 0.54 11.57 10.87
CA VAL A 169 -0.79 11.51 10.26
C VAL A 169 -0.78 10.59 9.05
N GLY A 170 0.24 10.65 8.20
CA GLY A 170 0.38 9.74 7.06
C GLY A 170 0.39 8.27 7.48
N MET A 171 1.12 7.93 8.56
CA MET A 171 1.13 6.56 9.10
C MET A 171 -0.23 6.17 9.69
N TRP A 172 -0.89 7.07 10.42
CA TRP A 172 -2.22 6.80 10.99
C TRP A 172 -3.26 6.54 9.91
N VAL A 173 -3.29 7.38 8.87
CA VAL A 173 -4.19 7.22 7.71
C VAL A 173 -3.97 5.86 7.06
N ALA A 174 -2.72 5.49 6.76
CA ALA A 174 -2.41 4.21 6.13
C ALA A 174 -2.82 3.02 7.01
N ARG A 175 -2.56 3.09 8.32
CA ARG A 175 -2.98 2.07 9.30
C ARG A 175 -4.49 1.93 9.39
N LEU A 176 -5.22 3.04 9.43
CA LEU A 176 -6.68 3.03 9.48
C LEU A 176 -7.25 2.41 8.21
N VAL A 177 -6.75 2.80 7.03
CA VAL A 177 -7.21 2.21 5.77
C VAL A 177 -7.00 0.69 5.76
N VAL A 178 -5.78 0.22 6.05
CA VAL A 178 -5.49 -1.22 6.06
C VAL A 178 -6.33 -1.95 7.11
N SER A 179 -6.50 -1.38 8.30
CA SER A 179 -7.30 -1.99 9.37
C SER A 179 -8.77 -2.15 8.97
N TYR A 180 -9.40 -1.11 8.42
CA TYR A 180 -10.83 -1.14 8.07
C TYR A 180 -11.12 -1.97 6.82
N VAL A 181 -10.14 -2.14 5.92
CA VAL A 181 -10.26 -3.04 4.76
C VAL A 181 -10.01 -4.50 5.16
N ALA A 182 -9.08 -4.75 6.09
CA ALA A 182 -8.81 -6.09 6.58
C ALA A 182 -9.93 -6.60 7.50
N GLU A 183 -10.46 -5.74 8.36
CA GLU A 183 -11.55 -6.04 9.28
C GLU A 183 -12.66 -4.99 9.14
N PRO A 184 -13.69 -5.27 8.32
CA PRO A 184 -14.78 -4.33 8.07
C PRO A 184 -15.54 -3.96 9.35
N SER A 185 -15.69 -2.66 9.60
CA SER A 185 -16.48 -2.16 10.71
C SER A 185 -17.96 -2.08 10.34
N ALA A 186 -18.84 -2.33 11.33
CA ALA A 186 -20.28 -2.08 11.18
C ALA A 186 -20.61 -0.58 11.11
N GLU A 187 -19.74 0.29 11.62
CA GLU A 187 -19.98 1.72 11.72
C GLU A 187 -19.41 2.51 10.54
N PHE A 188 -18.21 2.16 10.06
CA PHE A 188 -17.55 2.87 8.97
C PHE A 188 -17.13 1.93 7.85
N ASP A 189 -17.58 2.25 6.64
CA ASP A 189 -17.13 1.63 5.40
C ASP A 189 -16.29 2.65 4.61
N LEU A 190 -14.97 2.52 4.63
CA LEU A 190 -14.08 3.49 3.96
C LEU A 190 -14.23 3.48 2.42
N CYS A 191 -14.83 2.43 1.84
CA CYS A 191 -15.21 2.42 0.43
C CYS A 191 -16.41 3.33 0.14
N LYS A 192 -17.01 3.98 1.14
CA LYS A 192 -17.97 5.08 1.01
C LYS A 192 -17.32 6.39 1.44
N GLU A 193 -17.29 7.37 0.54
CA GLU A 193 -16.68 8.68 0.83
C GLU A 193 -17.29 9.35 2.07
N GLN A 194 -18.60 9.23 2.27
CA GLN A 194 -19.31 9.84 3.40
C GLN A 194 -18.83 9.29 4.76
N ASP A 195 -18.54 7.98 4.83
CA ASP A 195 -18.04 7.34 6.04
C ASP A 195 -16.57 7.72 6.28
N SER A 196 -15.74 7.73 5.23
CA SER A 196 -14.37 8.25 5.27
C SER A 196 -14.33 9.68 5.80
N ARG A 197 -15.18 10.57 5.26
CA ARG A 197 -15.31 11.96 5.71
C ARG A 197 -15.75 12.04 7.17
N ARG A 198 -16.73 11.23 7.57
CA ARG A 198 -17.23 11.21 8.95
C ARG A 198 -16.13 10.80 9.93
N LEU A 199 -15.36 9.76 9.61
CA LEU A 199 -14.22 9.32 10.42
C LEU A 199 -13.16 10.42 10.53
N VAL A 200 -12.77 11.03 9.41
CA VAL A 200 -11.80 12.13 9.37
C VAL A 200 -12.25 13.28 10.26
N ARG A 201 -13.50 13.74 10.09
CA ARG A 201 -14.04 14.88 10.85
C ARG A 201 -14.19 14.59 12.34
N MET A 202 -14.63 13.40 12.71
CA MET A 202 -14.90 13.05 14.10
C MET A 202 -13.64 12.75 14.90
N PHE A 203 -12.63 12.12 14.29
CA PHE A 203 -11.49 11.57 15.02
C PHE A 203 -10.14 12.15 14.59
N LEU A 204 -9.88 12.26 13.28
CA LEU A 204 -8.56 12.69 12.81
C LEU A 204 -8.35 14.20 12.96
N LEU A 205 -9.26 15.04 12.46
CA LEU A 205 -9.10 16.50 12.53
C LEU A 205 -8.98 17.03 13.97
N PRO A 206 -9.82 16.60 14.93
CA PRO A 206 -9.66 17.03 16.31
C PRO A 206 -8.33 16.59 16.92
N GLY A 207 -7.87 15.37 16.58
CA GLY A 207 -6.59 14.84 17.06
C GLY A 207 -5.37 15.60 16.52
N ILE A 208 -5.42 16.05 15.26
CA ILE A 208 -4.35 16.84 14.62
C ILE A 208 -4.32 18.28 15.18
N SER A 209 -5.48 18.82 15.53
CA SER A 209 -5.62 20.20 16.01
C SER A 209 -5.41 20.35 17.52
N ALA A 210 -5.36 19.24 18.26
CA ALA A 210 -5.27 19.26 19.71
C ALA A 210 -3.87 19.73 20.18
N PRO A 211 -3.79 20.67 21.15
CA PRO A 211 -2.52 21.01 21.75
C PRO A 211 -1.93 19.77 22.46
N PRO A 212 -0.59 19.60 22.46
CA PRO A 212 0.04 18.46 23.12
C PRO A 212 -0.38 18.41 24.59
N LEU A 213 -0.85 17.24 25.03
CA LEU A 213 -1.24 17.03 26.42
C LEU A 213 -0.06 17.40 27.34
N LYS A 214 -0.30 18.32 28.28
CA LYS A 214 0.69 18.65 29.32
C LYS A 214 1.06 17.34 30.02
N ARG A 215 2.32 16.90 29.89
CA ARG A 215 2.83 15.77 30.67
C ARG A 215 2.59 16.07 32.14
N ARG A 216 1.86 15.21 32.84
CA ARG A 216 1.76 15.32 34.30
C ARG A 216 3.18 15.20 34.86
N PRO A 217 3.63 16.11 35.74
CA PRO A 217 4.87 15.90 36.45
C PRO A 217 4.74 14.59 37.22
N GLY A 218 5.69 13.69 36.99
CA GLY A 218 5.82 12.43 37.74
C GLY A 218 6.37 12.68 39.13
#